data_AF-A0A821JVX9-F1
#
_entry.id   AF-A0A821JVX9-F1
#
_cell.length_a   1.000
_cell.length_b   1.000
_cell.length_c   1.000
_cell.angle_alpha   90.00
_cell.angle_beta   90.00
_cell.angle_gamma   90.00
#
_symmetry.space_group_name_H-M   'P 1'
#
loop_
_entity.id
_entity.type
_entity.pdbx_description
1 polymer ?
#
loop_
_entity_poly.entity_id
_entity_poly.type
_entity_poly.pdbx_seq_one_letter_code
_entity_poly.pdbx_strand_id
1 'polypeptide(L)' 'VGVSFSEKRLKQKSWDKVKDRTPIQQLPILRVNSEFKVYDRNAIIRFLAREFNLYGTGNCEHTVVDIVLELTRRFQEKLF' A
#
# COMPACT_ATOMS: atom_id res chain seq x y z
N VAL A 1 -18.71 -8.02 -2.56
CA VAL A 1 -18.60 -7.49 -3.94
C VAL A 1 -17.28 -6.74 -4.04
N GLY A 2 -16.55 -6.84 -5.15
CA GLY A 2 -15.27 -6.14 -5.32
C GLY A 2 -15.45 -4.62 -5.52
N VAL A 3 -14.35 -3.87 -5.40
CA VAL A 3 -14.32 -2.42 -5.65
C VAL A 3 -13.60 -2.14 -6.96
N SER A 4 -14.21 -1.29 -7.80
CA SER A 4 -13.62 -0.89 -9.08
C SER A 4 -12.43 0.04 -8.86
N PHE A 5 -11.35 -0.15 -9.62
CA PHE A 5 -10.18 0.71 -9.59
C PHE A 5 -9.54 0.83 -10.97
N SER A 6 -8.79 1.91 -11.17
CA SER A 6 -7.96 2.11 -12.35
C SER A 6 -6.52 1.72 -12.02
N GLU A 7 -5.92 0.83 -12.82
CA GLU A 7 -4.51 0.49 -12.69
C GLU A 7 -3.67 1.20 -13.76
N LYS A 8 -2.63 1.91 -13.31
CA LYS A 8 -1.61 2.49 -14.20
C LYS A 8 -0.25 1.83 -13.96
N ARG A 9 0.10 0.86 -14.80
CA ARG A 9 1.44 0.23 -14.78
C ARG A 9 2.44 1.09 -15.56
N LEU A 10 3.53 1.48 -14.92
CA LEU A 10 4.61 2.24 -15.55
C LEU A 10 5.71 1.29 -16.00
N LYS A 11 6.18 1.46 -17.25
CA LYS A 11 7.45 0.86 -17.70
C LYS A 11 8.62 1.61 -17.04
N GLN A 12 9.76 0.94 -16.84
CA GLN A 12 10.95 1.53 -16.22
C GLN A 12 11.30 2.92 -16.80
N LYS A 13 11.43 3.03 -18.13
CA LYS A 13 11.72 4.29 -18.81
C LYS A 13 10.71 5.42 -18.54
N SER A 14 9.45 5.07 -18.28
CA SER A 14 8.42 6.06 -17.93
C SER A 14 8.48 6.43 -16.46
N TRP A 15 8.86 5.49 -15.60
CA TRP A 15 9.06 5.72 -14.18
C TRP A 15 10.27 6.63 -13.92
N ASP A 16 11.40 6.39 -14.59
CA ASP A 16 12.62 7.19 -14.43
C ASP A 16 12.38 8.68 -14.70
N LYS A 17 11.45 9.02 -15.61
CA LYS A 17 11.07 10.42 -15.93
C LYS A 17 10.27 11.13 -14.83
N VAL A 18 9.62 10.39 -13.95
CA VAL A 18 8.70 10.94 -12.92
C VAL A 18 9.10 10.60 -11.49
N LYS A 19 10.10 9.72 -11.30
CA LYS A 19 10.58 9.24 -10.01
C LYS A 19 10.95 10.41 -9.08
N ASP A 20 11.78 11.33 -9.56
CA ASP A 20 12.26 12.47 -8.75
C ASP A 20 11.14 13.46 -8.38
N ARG A 21 10.02 13.41 -9.10
CA ARG A 21 8.82 14.22 -8.81
C ARG A 21 7.86 13.50 -7.86
N THR A 22 8.13 12.24 -7.51
CA THR A 22 7.35 11.46 -6.55
C THR A 22 7.99 11.59 -5.16
N PRO A 23 7.25 12.00 -4.13
CA PRO A 23 7.84 12.35 -2.82
C PRO A 23 8.75 11.28 -2.20
N ILE A 24 8.33 10.00 -2.26
CA ILE A 24 9.12 8.89 -1.72
C ILE A 24 9.93 8.14 -2.78
N GLN A 25 9.90 8.60 -4.03
CA GLN A 25 10.62 8.01 -5.17
C GLN A 25 10.43 6.49 -5.34
N GLN A 26 9.27 5.98 -4.93
CA GLN A 26 8.93 4.57 -4.96
C GLN A 26 7.48 4.38 -5.43
N LEU A 27 7.21 3.20 -5.98
CA LEU A 27 5.89 2.67 -6.27
C LEU A 27 5.64 1.48 -5.32
N PRO A 28 4.37 1.10 -5.03
CA PRO A 28 3.11 1.65 -5.57
C PRO A 28 2.64 2.95 -4.90
N ILE A 29 1.68 3.63 -5.55
CA ILE A 29 0.98 4.81 -5.02
C ILE A 29 -0.52 4.61 -5.24
N LEU A 30 -1.31 4.65 -4.16
CA LEU A 30 -2.77 4.68 -4.24
C LEU A 30 -3.25 6.14 -4.28
N ARG A 31 -4.20 6.45 -5.16
CA ARG A 31 -4.89 7.75 -5.21
C ARG A 31 -6.35 7.56 -4.85
N VAL A 32 -6.82 8.26 -3.83
CA VAL A 32 -8.22 8.25 -3.38
C VAL A 32 -8.81 9.61 -3.70
N ASN A 33 -9.89 9.63 -4.49
CA ASN A 33 -10.59 10.85 -4.92
C ASN A 33 -9.69 11.93 -5.54
N SER A 34 -8.61 11.53 -6.22
CA SER A 34 -7.59 12.39 -6.86
C SER A 34 -6.75 13.29 -5.94
N GLU A 35 -7.20 13.57 -4.71
CA GLU A 35 -6.55 14.47 -3.76
C GLU A 35 -5.62 13.74 -2.80
N PHE A 36 -6.07 12.62 -2.23
CA PHE A 36 -5.31 11.91 -1.22
C PHE A 36 -4.43 10.82 -1.85
N LYS A 37 -3.16 10.81 -1.47
CA LYS A 37 -2.16 9.84 -1.95
C LYS A 37 -1.63 9.03 -0.78
N VAL A 38 -1.80 7.72 -0.85
CA VAL A 38 -1.15 6.79 0.07
C VAL A 38 0.05 6.21 -0.65
N TYR A 39 1.21 6.38 -0.04
CA TYR A 39 2.48 5.82 -0.47
C TYR A 39 2.80 4.58 0.38
N ASP A 40 3.79 3.80 -0.02
CA ASP A 40 4.18 2.53 0.63
C ASP A 40 3.14 1.40 0.49
N ARG A 41 3.64 0.19 0.22
CA ARG A 41 2.79 -1.00 0.00
C ARG A 41 1.95 -1.33 1.23
N ASN A 42 2.56 -1.35 2.41
CA ASN A 42 1.90 -1.81 3.62
C ASN A 42 0.94 -0.75 4.17
N ALA A 43 1.27 0.53 4.03
CA ALA A 43 0.34 1.61 4.34
C ALA A 43 -0.92 1.57 3.44
N ILE A 44 -0.77 1.31 2.14
CA ILE A 44 -1.90 1.11 1.22
C ILE A 44 -2.77 -0.08 1.66
N ILE A 45 -2.16 -1.21 1.98
CA ILE A 45 -2.88 -2.42 2.44
C ILE A 45 -3.69 -2.10 3.70
N ARG A 46 -3.08 -1.48 4.70
CA ARG A 46 -3.75 -1.11 5.96
C ARG A 46 -4.87 -0.10 5.73
N PHE A 47 -4.67 0.90 4.87
CA PHE A 47 -5.69 1.88 4.52
C PHE A 47 -6.92 1.19 3.93
N LEU A 48 -6.76 0.39 2.88
CA LEU A 48 -7.87 -0.32 2.23
C LEU A 48 -8.52 -1.34 3.18
N ALA A 49 -7.74 -2.01 4.03
CA ALA A 49 -8.29 -2.92 5.02
C ALA A 49 -9.22 -2.20 6.01
N ARG A 50 -8.91 -0.98 6.43
CA ARG A 50 -9.82 -0.18 7.27
C ARG A 50 -11.06 0.26 6.50
N GLU A 51 -10.90 0.76 5.28
CA GLU A 51 -12.04 1.18 4.42
C GLU A 51 -13.04 0.04 4.18
N PHE A 52 -12.57 -1.22 4.15
CA PHE A 52 -13.40 -2.38 3.88
C PHE A 52 -13.68 -3.26 5.11
N ASN A 53 -13.42 -2.77 6.33
CA ASN A 53 -13.64 -3.49 7.58
C ASN A 53 -12.92 -4.85 7.66
N LEU A 54 -11.74 -4.95 7.05
CA LEU A 54 -10.85 -6.11 7.07
C LEU A 54 -9.67 -5.96 8.03
N TYR A 55 -9.65 -4.88 8.83
CA TYR A 55 -8.56 -4.60 9.78
C TYR A 55 -8.86 -5.05 11.21
N GLY A 56 -10.03 -5.64 11.46
CA GLY A 56 -10.55 -5.91 12.81
C GLY A 56 -11.39 -4.77 13.37
N THR A 57 -12.05 -5.04 14.50
CA THR A 57 -13.04 -4.15 15.13
C THR A 57 -12.49 -3.33 16.31
N GLY A 58 -11.29 -3.66 16.80
CA GLY A 58 -10.67 -2.98 17.92
C GLY A 58 -9.16 -3.17 18.00
N ASN A 59 -8.54 -2.47 18.94
CA ASN A 59 -7.08 -2.35 19.04
C ASN A 59 -6.35 -3.70 19.07
N CYS A 60 -6.85 -4.68 19.85
CA CYS A 60 -6.22 -6.00 19.91
C CYS A 60 -6.24 -6.72 18.55
N GLU A 61 -7.36 -6.67 17.82
CA GLU A 61 -7.47 -7.31 16.50
C GLU A 61 -6.62 -6.56 15.46
N HIS A 62 -6.61 -5.22 15.49
CA HIS A 62 -5.75 -4.38 14.65
C HIS A 62 -4.28 -4.76 14.86
N THR A 63 -3.88 -4.93 16.12
CA THR A 63 -2.53 -5.32 16.50
C THR A 63 -2.16 -6.70 15.95
N VAL A 64 -3.08 -7.68 15.97
CA VAL A 64 -2.84 -9.00 15.38
C VAL A 64 -2.59 -8.91 13.88
N VAL A 65 -3.39 -8.10 13.16
CA VAL A 65 -3.17 -7.84 11.73
C VAL A 65 -1.80 -7.19 11.49
N ASP A 66 -1.42 -6.23 12.31
CA ASP A 66 -0.13 -5.56 12.24
C ASP A 66 1.05 -6.51 12.46
N ILE A 67 0.96 -7.40 13.45
CA ILE A 67 1.99 -8.42 13.71
C ILE A 67 2.21 -9.29 12.46
N VAL A 68 1.14 -9.80 11.85
CA VAL A 68 1.23 -10.65 10.66
C VAL A 68 1.84 -9.90 9.48
N LEU A 69 1.43 -8.64 9.26
CA LEU A 69 1.94 -7.81 8.17
C LEU A 69 3.43 -7.50 8.33
N GLU A 70 3.89 -7.17 9.56
CA GLU A 70 5.31 -6.92 9.84
C GLU A 70 6.16 -8.19 9.77
N LEU A 71 5.65 -9.33 10.23
CA LEU A 71 6.34 -10.62 10.07
C LEU A 71 6.52 -10.98 8.60
N THR A 72 5.49 -10.75 7.78
CA THR A 72 5.55 -10.96 6.33
C THR A 72 6.60 -10.07 5.67
N ARG A 73 6.65 -8.78 6.05
CA ARG A 73 7.67 -7.84 5.55
C ARG A 73 9.09 -8.31 5.90
N ARG A 74 9.33 -8.66 7.17
CA ARG A 74 10.63 -9.17 7.63
C ARG A 74 11.04 -10.46 6.94
N PHE A 75 10.07 -11.31 6.62
CA PHE A 75 10.33 -12.56 5.89
C PHE A 75 10.73 -12.27 4.43
N GLN A 76 10.05 -11.35 3.76
CA GLN A 76 10.39 -10.93 2.40
C GLN A 76 11.82 -10.37 2.30
N GLU A 77 12.25 -9.57 3.28
CA GLU A 77 13.61 -9.02 3.37
C GLU A 77 14.70 -10.07 3.57
N LYS A 78 14.34 -11.29 3.97
CA LYS A 78 15.29 -12.41 4.10
C LYS A 78 15.35 -13.29 2.86
N LEU A 79 14.33 -13.24 2.02
CA LEU A 79 14.25 -14.05 0.80
C LEU A 79 14.93 -13.38 -0.40
N PHE A 80 15.10 -12.06 -0.36
CA PHE A 80 15.66 -11.23 -1.43
C PHE A 80 16.63 -10.21 -0.84
#